data_AF-A0A2K2TT07-F1
#
_entry.id   AF-A0A2K2TT07-F1
#
_cell.length_a   1.000
_cell.length_b   1.000
_cell.length_c   1.000
_cell.angle_alpha   90.00
_cell.angle_beta   90.00
_cell.angle_gamma   90.00
#
_symmetry.space_group_name_H-M   'P 1'
#
loop_
_entity.id
_entity.type
_entity.pdbx_description
1 polymer ?
#
loop_
_entity_poly.entity_id
_entity_poly.type
_entity_poly.pdbx_seq_one_letter_code
_entity_poly.pdbx_strand_id
1 'polypeptide(L)'
;MFGFSKEATVENLEKLVQGKKWDKIKKNYLNGSPETRINLAKACSTSSSDDSVNILTALLDAPEEAVKIATLQALAKVGNDHCVTQIQHMISSVSPDQTELRNEIQAALNALRGKQ
;
A
#
# COMPACT_ATOMS: atom_id res chain seq x y z
N MET A 1 -0.53 -31.24 -12.26
CA MET A 1 -0.56 -29.84 -12.77
C MET A 1 0.41 -29.04 -11.91
N PHE A 2 1.61 -28.76 -12.43
CA PHE A 2 2.65 -28.05 -11.69
C PHE A 2 2.21 -26.58 -11.48
N GLY A 3 2.18 -26.17 -10.22
CA GLY A 3 1.70 -24.88 -9.78
C GLY A 3 2.50 -23.74 -10.37
N PHE A 4 1.82 -22.88 -11.12
CA PHE A 4 2.25 -21.49 -11.26
C PHE A 4 1.97 -20.80 -9.93
N SER A 5 2.78 -21.09 -8.90
CA SER A 5 3.06 -20.11 -7.86
C SER A 5 3.83 -19.02 -8.60
N LYS A 6 3.09 -18.15 -9.29
CA LYS A 6 3.64 -16.90 -9.80
C LYS A 6 3.96 -16.13 -8.52
N GLU A 7 5.17 -16.33 -8.00
CA GLU A 7 5.63 -15.66 -6.79
C GLU A 7 5.25 -14.19 -6.93
N ALA A 8 4.46 -13.71 -5.98
CA ALA A 8 3.97 -12.34 -5.93
C ALA A 8 5.14 -11.42 -5.55
N THR A 9 6.22 -11.48 -6.31
CA THR A 9 7.40 -10.64 -6.16
C THR A 9 7.04 -9.22 -6.57
N VAL A 10 7.75 -8.27 -5.99
CA VAL A 10 7.58 -6.84 -6.28
C VAL A 10 7.71 -6.58 -7.78
N GLU A 11 8.73 -7.12 -8.44
CA GLU A 11 8.98 -6.93 -9.88
C GLU A 11 7.83 -7.44 -10.77
N ASN A 12 7.26 -8.60 -10.43
CA ASN A 12 6.13 -9.15 -11.18
C ASN A 12 4.89 -8.28 -11.02
N LEU A 13 4.65 -7.78 -9.81
CA LEU A 13 3.53 -6.89 -9.51
C LEU A 13 3.73 -5.52 -10.17
N GLU A 14 4.94 -4.97 -10.17
CA GLU A 14 5.27 -3.72 -10.86
C GLU A 14 4.96 -3.80 -12.35
N LYS A 15 5.32 -4.91 -13.01
CA LYS A 15 4.95 -5.14 -14.42
C LYS A 15 3.43 -5.17 -14.63
N LEU A 16 2.66 -5.68 -13.67
CA LEU A 16 1.20 -5.66 -13.72
C LEU A 16 0.64 -4.24 -13.52
N VAL A 17 1.20 -3.49 -12.56
CA VAL A 17 0.86 -2.09 -12.25
C VAL A 17 1.13 -1.20 -13.47
N GLN A 18 2.34 -1.27 -14.04
CA GLN A 18 2.72 -0.53 -15.25
C GLN A 18 1.87 -0.94 -16.46
N GLY A 19 1.54 -2.23 -16.56
CA GLY A 19 0.63 -2.77 -17.58
C GLY A 19 -0.85 -2.49 -17.31
N LYS A 20 -1.19 -1.72 -16.26
CA LYS A 20 -2.55 -1.36 -15.83
C LYS A 20 -3.48 -2.57 -15.66
N LYS A 21 -2.94 -3.73 -15.26
CA LYS A 21 -3.68 -4.98 -15.09
C LYS A 21 -4.40 -5.05 -13.73
N TRP A 22 -5.15 -4.00 -13.41
CA TRP A 22 -5.76 -3.78 -12.09
C TRP A 22 -6.75 -4.88 -11.70
N ASP A 23 -7.57 -5.36 -12.64
CA ASP A 23 -8.51 -6.46 -12.36
C ASP A 23 -7.80 -7.73 -11.89
N LYS A 24 -6.65 -8.03 -12.53
CA LYS A 24 -5.83 -9.18 -12.16
C LYS A 24 -5.19 -8.97 -10.79
N ILE A 25 -4.72 -7.75 -10.51
CA ILE A 25 -4.13 -7.38 -9.23
C ILE A 25 -5.15 -7.56 -8.10
N LYS A 26 -6.32 -6.91 -8.24
CA LYS A 26 -7.41 -6.94 -7.25
C LYS A 26 -7.91 -8.37 -7.01
N LYS A 27 -8.09 -9.17 -8.06
CA LYS A 27 -8.62 -10.54 -7.96
C LYS A 27 -7.64 -11.54 -7.33
N ASN A 28 -6.34 -11.43 -7.61
CA ASN A 28 -5.38 -12.48 -7.25
C ASN A 28 -4.44 -12.10 -6.10
N TYR A 29 -4.24 -10.81 -5.80
CA TYR A 29 -3.20 -10.37 -4.88
C TYR A 29 -3.71 -9.51 -3.72
N LEU A 30 -4.85 -8.82 -3.88
CA LEU A 30 -5.40 -7.94 -2.83
C LEU A 30 -5.76 -8.72 -1.55
N ASN A 31 -6.30 -9.93 -1.70
CA ASN A 31 -6.63 -10.83 -0.60
C ASN A 31 -5.59 -11.95 -0.44
N GLY A 32 -4.35 -11.72 -0.89
CA GLY A 32 -3.24 -12.67 -0.80
C GLY A 32 -2.62 -12.73 0.60
N SER A 33 -1.50 -13.46 0.72
CA SER A 33 -0.72 -13.51 1.95
C SER A 33 -0.26 -12.10 2.39
N PRO A 34 0.05 -11.88 3.68
CA PRO A 34 0.61 -10.61 4.14
C PRO A 34 1.83 -10.16 3.32
N GLU A 35 2.72 -11.10 2.99
CA GLU A 35 3.87 -10.85 2.14
C GLU A 35 3.48 -10.40 0.72
N THR A 36 2.48 -11.05 0.11
CA THR A 36 1.94 -10.65 -1.19
C THR A 36 1.41 -9.22 -1.16
N ARG A 37 0.69 -8.85 -0.09
CA ARG A 37 0.13 -7.51 0.10
C ARG A 37 1.23 -6.46 0.30
N ILE A 38 2.28 -6.79 1.06
CA ILE A 38 3.47 -5.93 1.21
C ILE A 38 4.14 -5.70 -0.15
N ASN A 39 4.34 -6.77 -0.93
CA ASN A 39 4.95 -6.66 -2.25
C ASN A 39 4.07 -5.86 -3.22
N LEU A 40 2.75 -6.00 -3.11
CA LEU A 40 1.79 -5.22 -3.87
C LEU A 40 1.85 -3.74 -3.52
N ALA A 41 1.90 -3.39 -2.23
CA ALA A 41 2.05 -2.00 -1.80
C ALA A 41 3.32 -1.36 -2.39
N LYS A 42 4.46 -2.07 -2.30
CA LYS A 42 5.73 -1.64 -2.90
C LYS A 42 5.61 -1.41 -4.40
N ALA A 43 4.98 -2.34 -5.12
CA ALA A 43 4.78 -2.21 -6.56
C ALA A 43 3.88 -1.02 -6.93
N CYS A 44 2.79 -0.80 -6.19
CA CYS A 44 1.90 0.34 -6.40
C CYS A 44 2.59 1.69 -6.16
N SER A 45 3.68 1.73 -5.38
CA SER A 45 4.50 2.94 -5.19
C SER A 45 5.25 3.41 -6.45
N THR A 46 5.21 2.64 -7.54
CA THR A 46 5.80 3.00 -8.83
C THR A 46 4.83 3.73 -9.77
N SER A 47 3.55 3.84 -9.39
CA SER A 47 2.53 4.50 -10.21
C SER A 47 1.62 5.37 -9.35
N SER A 48 1.50 6.65 -9.69
CA SER A 48 0.60 7.62 -9.05
C SER A 48 -0.81 7.66 -9.65
N SER A 49 -1.19 6.63 -10.40
CA SER A 49 -2.56 6.49 -10.90
C SER A 49 -3.57 6.27 -9.77
N ASP A 50 -4.79 6.75 -9.95
CA ASP A 50 -5.89 6.56 -8.99
C ASP A 50 -6.12 5.07 -8.65
N ASP A 51 -5.97 4.15 -9.61
CA ASP A 51 -6.07 2.71 -9.33
C ASP A 51 -5.01 2.18 -8.35
N SER A 52 -3.77 2.68 -8.43
CA SER A 52 -2.72 2.35 -7.46
C SER A 52 -3.10 2.86 -6.08
N VAL A 53 -3.54 4.11 -6.00
CA VAL A 53 -3.94 4.74 -4.74
C VAL A 53 -5.12 4.00 -4.14
N ASN A 54 -6.13 3.64 -4.93
CA ASN A 54 -7.29 2.84 -4.50
C ASN A 54 -6.87 1.47 -3.94
N ILE A 55 -5.89 0.81 -4.55
CA ILE A 55 -5.35 -0.46 -4.03
C ILE A 55 -4.62 -0.24 -2.72
N LEU A 56 -3.77 0.78 -2.63
CA LEU A 56 -3.05 1.12 -1.40
C LEU A 56 -4.04 1.46 -0.27
N THR A 57 -5.08 2.24 -0.56
CA THR A 57 -6.15 2.52 0.39
C THR A 57 -6.81 1.24 0.90
N ALA A 58 -7.11 0.27 0.03
CA ALA A 58 -7.65 -1.01 0.49
C ALA A 58 -6.66 -1.83 1.35
N LEU A 59 -5.36 -1.69 1.11
CA LEU A 59 -4.32 -2.34 1.91
C LEU A 59 -4.11 -1.69 3.29
N LEU A 60 -4.46 -0.41 3.46
CA LEU A 60 -4.42 0.27 4.76
C LEU A 60 -5.40 -0.36 5.78
N ASP A 61 -6.50 -0.93 5.29
CA ASP A 61 -7.50 -1.61 6.12
C ASP A 61 -7.09 -3.05 6.50
N ALA A 62 -5.94 -3.53 6.04
CA ALA A 62 -5.41 -4.85 6.40
C ALA A 62 -5.18 -4.97 7.91
N PRO A 63 -5.42 -6.15 8.53
CA PRO A 63 -5.18 -6.32 9.97
C PRO A 63 -3.68 -6.31 10.33
N GLU A 64 -2.80 -6.65 9.40
CA GLU A 64 -1.37 -6.79 9.66
C GLU A 64 -0.64 -5.45 9.64
N GLU A 65 0.05 -5.14 10.74
CA GLU A 65 0.83 -3.90 10.89
C GLU A 65 1.91 -3.74 9.81
N ALA A 66 2.61 -4.83 9.46
CA ALA A 66 3.62 -4.81 8.40
C ALA A 66 3.06 -4.42 7.02
N VAL A 67 1.82 -4.82 6.71
CA VAL A 67 1.14 -4.43 5.46
C VAL A 67 0.81 -2.94 5.51
N LYS A 68 0.30 -2.43 6.64
CA LYS A 68 0.01 -1.01 6.82
C LYS A 68 1.26 -0.15 6.65
N ILE A 69 2.37 -0.53 7.29
CA ILE A 69 3.66 0.18 7.20
C ILE A 69 4.12 0.28 5.74
N ALA A 70 4.17 -0.86 5.02
CA ALA A 70 4.56 -0.86 3.61
C ALA A 70 3.64 0.00 2.73
N THR A 71 2.35 0.01 3.05
CA THR A 71 1.33 0.80 2.35
C THR A 71 1.50 2.29 2.62
N LEU A 72 1.79 2.70 3.86
CA LEU A 72 2.07 4.09 4.22
C LEU A 72 3.33 4.60 3.50
N GLN A 73 4.39 3.80 3.43
CA GLN A 73 5.60 4.13 2.68
C GLN A 73 5.32 4.32 1.17
N ALA A 74 4.46 3.48 0.61
CA ALA A 74 4.03 3.62 -0.77
C ALA A 74 3.21 4.90 -0.99
N LEU A 75 2.23 5.16 -0.12
CA LEU A 75 1.40 6.37 -0.16
C LEU A 75 2.23 7.64 0.04
N ALA A 76 3.27 7.64 0.88
CA ALA A 76 4.19 8.75 1.00
C ALA A 76 4.83 9.14 -0.36
N LYS A 77 5.07 8.16 -1.24
CA LYS A 77 5.67 8.36 -2.56
C LYS A 77 4.67 8.78 -3.63
N VAL A 78 3.49 8.15 -3.70
CA VAL A 78 2.53 8.33 -4.80
C VAL A 78 1.19 8.93 -4.42
N GLY A 79 0.93 9.07 -3.11
CA GLY A 79 -0.32 9.59 -2.59
C GLY A 79 -0.53 11.08 -2.87
N ASN A 80 -1.77 11.50 -2.73
CA ASN A 80 -2.26 12.84 -2.96
C ASN A 80 -2.95 13.39 -1.70
N ASP A 81 -3.56 14.58 -1.78
CA ASP A 81 -4.26 15.22 -0.66
C ASP A 81 -5.37 14.35 -0.05
N HIS A 82 -6.01 13.48 -0.83
CA HIS A 82 -7.00 12.54 -0.32
C HIS A 82 -6.38 11.54 0.67
N CYS A 83 -5.17 11.05 0.37
CA CYS A 83 -4.42 10.15 1.25
C CYS A 83 -4.08 10.81 2.58
N VAL A 84 -3.83 12.13 2.62
CA VAL A 84 -3.53 12.87 3.86
C VAL A 84 -4.68 12.73 4.84
N THR A 85 -5.91 12.97 4.41
CA THR A 85 -7.10 12.89 5.27
C THR A 85 -7.29 11.48 5.81
N GLN A 86 -7.12 10.47 4.95
CA GLN A 86 -7.28 9.06 5.34
C GLN A 86 -6.22 8.61 6.35
N ILE A 87 -4.95 8.96 6.11
CA ILE A 87 -3.83 8.62 7.00
C ILE A 87 -3.96 9.37 8.34
N GLN A 88 -4.43 10.62 8.33
CA GLN A 88 -4.74 11.36 9.56
C GLN A 88 -5.83 10.68 10.38
N HIS A 89 -6.91 10.20 9.74
CA HIS A 89 -7.96 9.48 10.46
C HIS A 89 -7.45 8.18 11.08
N MET A 90 -6.50 7.50 10.42
CA MET A 90 -5.86 6.30 10.94
C MET A 90 -5.09 6.53 12.24
N ILE A 91 -4.38 7.66 12.40
CA ILE A 91 -3.63 7.90 13.65
C ILE A 91 -4.54 7.98 14.88
N SER A 92 -5.81 8.36 14.69
CA SER A 92 -6.82 8.43 15.73
C SER A 92 -7.39 7.06 16.11
N SER A 93 -7.31 6.08 15.22
CA SER A 93 -7.78 4.71 15.47
C SER A 93 -6.67 3.74 15.89
N VAL A 94 -5.41 4.09 15.66
CA VAL A 94 -4.24 3.29 16.07
C VAL A 94 -4.00 3.42 17.58
N SER A 95 -3.67 2.30 18.23
CA SER A 95 -3.39 2.26 19.68
C SER A 95 -2.07 2.98 20.03
N PRO A 96 -1.95 3.59 21.23
CA PRO A 96 -0.72 4.25 21.67
C PRO A 96 0.51 3.34 21.65
N ASP A 97 0.31 2.05 21.90
CA ASP A 97 1.38 1.05 21.98
C ASP A 97 2.04 0.72 20.63
N GLN A 98 1.36 1.00 19.51
CA GLN A 98 1.86 0.74 18.14
C GLN A 98 2.81 1.84 17.67
N THR A 99 3.91 2.02 18.40
CA THR A 99 4.84 3.13 18.21
C THR A 99 5.43 3.15 16.80
N GLU A 100 5.74 1.98 16.23
CA GLU A 100 6.27 1.87 14.86
C GLU A 100 5.26 2.35 13.81
N LEU A 101 4.03 1.82 13.84
CA LEU A 101 2.96 2.25 12.94
C LEU A 101 2.67 3.75 13.08
N ARG A 102 2.62 4.30 14.30
CA ARG A 102 2.40 5.74 14.53
C ARG A 102 3.51 6.58 13.91
N ASN A 103 4.77 6.17 14.06
CA ASN A 103 5.91 6.86 13.46
C ASN A 103 5.84 6.86 11.93
N GLU A 104 5.49 5.71 11.33
CA GLU A 104 5.34 5.61 9.87
C GLU A 104 4.17 6.44 9.35
N ILE A 105 3.04 6.47 10.07
CA ILE A 105 1.91 7.35 9.75
C ILE A 105 2.36 8.82 9.72
N GLN A 106 3.07 9.26 10.75
CA GLN A 106 3.54 10.64 10.84
C GLN A 106 4.56 10.95 9.73
N ALA A 107 5.45 10.02 9.42
CA ALA A 107 6.41 10.15 8.33
C ALA A 107 5.71 10.30 6.96
N ALA A 108 4.71 9.47 6.69
CA ALA A 108 3.93 9.53 5.46
C ALA A 108 3.17 10.86 5.34
N LEU A 109 2.56 11.35 6.42
CA LEU A 109 1.88 12.67 6.43
C LEU A 109 2.86 13.81 6.16
N ASN A 110 4.05 13.79 6.77
CA ASN A 110 5.06 14.81 6.55
C ASN A 110 5.55 14.80 5.09
N ALA A 111 5.76 13.62 4.52
CA ALA A 111 6.17 13.45 3.12
C ALA A 111 5.10 13.95 2.14
N LEU A 112 3.82 13.72 2.42
CA LEU A 112 2.71 14.20 1.59
C LEU A 112 2.53 15.71 1.69
N ARG A 113 2.58 16.29 2.89
CA ARG A 113 2.45 17.73 3.12
C ARG A 113 3.62 18.53 2.54
N GLY A 114 4.83 17.96 2.56
CA GLY A 114 6.02 18.60 1.97
C GLY A 114 6.01 18.66 0.44
N LYS A 115 5.03 18.03 -0.22
CA LYS A 115 4.87 18.06 -1.68
C LYS A 115 3.89 19.14 -2.17
N GLN A 116 3.18 19.82 -1.26
CA GLN A 116 2.27 20.92 -1.58
C GLN A 116 3.02 22.24 -1.83
#